data_AF-A0A7C5ZWG1-F1
#
_entry.id   AF-A0A7C5ZWG1-F1
#
_cell.length_a   1.000
_cell.length_b   1.000
_cell.length_c   1.000
_cell.angle_alpha   90.00
_cell.angle_beta   90.00
_cell.angle_gamma   90.00
#
_symmetry.space_group_name_H-M   'P 1'
#
loop_
_entity.id
_entity.type
_entity.pdbx_description
1 polymer ?
#
loop_
_entity_poly.entity_id
_entity_poly.type
_entity_poly.pdbx_seq_one_letter_code
_entity_poly.pdbx_strand_id
1 'polypeptide(L)' 'MSAKSIFRSYTGILCSFLLFVAGAFAQSAPAPPQTQLKVGDIAPDFTLTNTEGKPVKLSDFKGKKTVVLAFYVLAFTGG' A
#
# COMPACT_ATOMS: atom_id res chain seq x y z
N MET A 1 -10.22 48.44 26.76
CA MET A 1 -9.36 47.26 26.56
C MET A 1 -10.12 46.25 25.70
N SER A 2 -9.58 45.95 24.51
CA SER A 2 -10.35 45.47 23.36
C SER A 2 -10.32 43.94 23.24
N ALA A 3 -11.47 43.29 23.38
CA ALA A 3 -11.71 41.85 23.17
C ALA A 3 -11.41 41.35 21.74
N LYS A 4 -10.94 42.23 20.84
CA LYS A 4 -10.65 41.94 19.44
C LYS A 4 -9.28 41.26 19.21
N SER A 5 -8.33 41.33 20.16
CA SER A 5 -7.01 40.69 19.98
C SER A 5 -7.02 39.18 20.27
N ILE A 6 -7.89 38.74 21.20
CA ILE A 6 -8.02 37.34 21.60
C ILE A 6 -8.66 36.50 20.48
N PHE A 7 -9.67 37.04 19.80
CA PHE A 7 -10.33 36.38 18.66
C PHE A 7 -9.40 36.19 17.46
N ARG A 8 -8.46 37.12 17.24
CA ARG A 8 -7.46 37.04 16.16
C ARG A 8 -6.47 35.87 16.36
N SER A 9 -6.11 35.57 17.61
CA SER A 9 -5.22 34.43 17.93
C SER A 9 -5.89 33.07 17.75
N TYR A 10 -7.18 32.95 18.06
CA TYR A 10 -7.91 31.69 17.87
C TYR A 10 -8.09 31.32 16.40
N THR A 11 -8.30 32.30 15.51
CA THR A 11 -8.35 32.07 14.05
C THR A 11 -7.01 31.54 13.53
N GLY A 12 -5.89 32.06 14.02
CA GLY A 12 -4.55 31.58 13.66
C GLY A 12 -4.31 30.14 14.11
N ILE A 13 -4.61 29.84 15.37
CA ILE A 13 -4.41 28.51 15.98
C ILE A 13 -5.33 27.45 15.32
N LEU A 14 -6.57 27.81 14.97
CA LEU A 14 -7.51 26.90 14.30
C LEU A 14 -7.06 26.54 12.86
N CYS A 15 -6.51 27.50 12.11
CA CYS A 15 -5.92 27.24 10.79
C CYS A 15 -4.63 26.40 10.88
N SER A 16 -3.80 26.61 11.90
CA SER A 16 -2.60 25.77 12.12
C SER A 16 -2.97 24.32 12.46
N PHE A 17 -4.05 24.10 13.21
CA PHE A 17 -4.55 22.76 13.51
C PHE A 17 -5.16 22.06 12.28
N LEU A 18 -5.87 22.80 11.43
CA LEU A 18 -6.42 22.28 10.17
C LEU A 18 -5.32 21.85 9.19
N LEU A 19 -4.18 22.56 9.15
CA LEU A 19 -3.04 22.18 8.31
C LEU A 19 -2.30 20.94 8.84
N PHE A 20 -2.31 20.70 10.16
CA PHE A 20 -1.68 19.51 10.74
C PHE A 20 -2.47 18.22 10.47
N VAL A 21 -3.81 18.29 10.45
CA VAL A 21 -4.68 17.13 10.13
C VAL A 21 -4.59 16.73 8.65
N ALA A 22 -4.42 17.68 7.73
CA ALA A 22 -4.29 17.39 6.30
C ALA A 22 -3.00 16.63 5.94
N GLY A 23 -1.91 16.82 6.71
CA GLY A 23 -0.62 16.16 6.46
C GLY A 23 -0.57 14.68 6.85
N ALA A 24 -1.41 14.23 7.78
CA ALA A 24 -1.34 12.86 8.33
C ALA A 24 -1.89 11.78 7.37
N PHE A 25 -2.66 12.15 6.35
CA PHE A 25 -3.20 11.21 5.37
C PHE A 25 -2.28 10.98 4.16
N ALA A 26 -1.17 11.73 4.04
CA ALA A 26 -0.25 11.61 2.90
C ALA A 26 0.80 10.50 3.07
N GLN A 27 0.89 9.85 4.24
CA GLN A 27 2.01 8.97 4.57
C GLN A 27 1.80 7.48 4.29
N SER A 28 0.62 7.05 3.85
CA SER A 28 0.38 5.66 3.47
C SER A 28 0.74 5.39 2.00
N ALA A 29 2.00 5.66 1.62
CA ALA A 29 2.55 5.07 0.42
C ALA A 29 2.96 3.63 0.75
N PRO A 30 2.47 2.60 0.02
CA PRO A 30 2.93 1.24 0.25
C PRO A 30 4.45 1.19 0.06
N ALA A 31 5.15 0.70 1.08
CA ALA A 31 6.60 0.56 1.04
C ALA A 31 7.00 -0.26 -0.21
N PRO A 32 8.10 0.11 -0.89
CA PRO A 32 8.54 -0.62 -2.06
C PRO A 32 8.72 -2.10 -1.70
N PRO A 33 8.28 -3.03 -2.57
CA PRO A 33 8.34 -4.46 -2.29
C PRO A 33 9.78 -4.85 -1.95
N GLN A 34 9.95 -5.51 -0.80
CA GLN A 34 11.23 -6.05 -0.37
C GLN A 34 11.67 -7.10 -1.39
N THR A 35 12.74 -6.82 -2.14
CA THR A 35 13.23 -7.68 -3.23
C THR A 35 14.07 -8.86 -2.76
N GLN A 36 14.43 -8.89 -1.48
CA GLN A 36 15.22 -9.97 -0.88
C GLN A 36 14.31 -10.90 -0.09
N LEU A 37 13.97 -12.05 -0.69
CA LEU A 37 13.22 -13.12 -0.05
C LEU A 37 14.19 -14.17 0.51
N LYS A 38 14.02 -14.55 1.78
CA LYS A 38 14.71 -15.71 2.38
C LYS A 38 13.73 -16.85 2.62
N VAL A 39 14.27 -18.07 2.73
CA VAL A 39 13.46 -19.25 3.08
C VAL A 39 12.77 -19.03 4.43
N GLY A 40 11.48 -19.35 4.48
CA GLY A 40 10.64 -19.15 5.66
C GLY A 40 9.91 -17.80 5.71
N ASP A 41 10.26 -16.85 4.84
CA ASP A 41 9.50 -15.61 4.73
C ASP A 41 8.07 -15.85 4.25
N ILE A 42 7.15 -15.04 4.76
CA ILE A 42 5.80 -14.99 4.22
C ILE A 42 5.90 -14.43 2.80
N ALA A 43 5.41 -15.21 1.83
CA ALA A 43 5.36 -14.78 0.44
C ALA A 43 4.53 -13.47 0.33
N PRO A 44 5.04 -12.44 -0.37
CA PRO A 44 4.29 -11.22 -0.63
C PRO A 44 2.99 -11.52 -1.37
N ASP A 45 1.90 -10.94 -0.89
CA ASP A 45 0.59 -11.16 -1.50
C ASP A 45 0.47 -10.34 -2.79
N PHE A 46 -0.13 -10.94 -3.81
CA PHE A 46 -0.36 -10.29 -5.10
C PHE A 46 -1.61 -10.86 -5.76
N THR A 47 -2.15 -10.08 -6.70
CA THR A 47 -3.27 -10.48 -7.55
C THR A 47 -2.84 -10.39 -9.00
N LEU A 48 -3.03 -11.46 -9.77
CA LEU A 48 -2.77 -11.52 -11.21
C LEU A 48 -4.04 -11.88 -11.96
N THR A 49 -4.11 -11.47 -13.22
CA THR A 49 -5.15 -11.91 -14.14
C THR A 49 -4.75 -13.27 -14.73
N ASN A 50 -5.62 -14.27 -14.65
CA ASN A 50 -5.39 -15.57 -15.29
C ASN A 50 -5.70 -15.54 -16.80
N THR A 51 -5.52 -16.68 -17.47
CA THR A 51 -5.79 -16.84 -18.91
C THR A 51 -7.24 -16.62 -19.31
N GLU A 52 -8.18 -16.70 -18.37
CA GLU A 52 -9.62 -16.45 -18.58
C GLU A 52 -10.01 -14.99 -18.29
N GLY A 53 -9.04 -14.12 -17.95
CA GLY A 53 -9.31 -12.73 -17.57
C GLY A 53 -9.80 -12.55 -16.13
N LYS A 54 -9.79 -13.60 -15.31
CA LYS A 54 -10.24 -13.55 -13.91
C LYS A 54 -9.10 -13.17 -12.97
N PRO A 55 -9.35 -12.34 -11.94
CA PRO A 55 -8.37 -12.07 -10.90
C PRO A 55 -8.12 -13.31 -10.05
N VAL A 56 -6.86 -13.59 -9.75
CA VAL A 56 -6.41 -14.70 -8.90
C VAL A 56 -5.43 -14.12 -7.88
N LYS A 57 -5.72 -14.36 -6.59
CA LYS A 57 -4.93 -13.84 -5.48
C LYS A 57 -4.11 -14.93 -4.82
N LEU A 58 -2.83 -14.67 -4.52
CA LEU A 58 -1.96 -15.67 -3.89
C LEU A 58 -2.52 -16.11 -2.53
N SER A 59 -3.06 -15.19 -1.74
CA SER A 59 -3.65 -15.50 -0.43
C SER A 59 -4.77 -16.54 -0.46
N ASP A 60 -5.47 -16.71 -1.58
CA ASP A 60 -6.62 -17.62 -1.68
C ASP A 60 -6.22 -19.10 -1.54
N PHE A 61 -4.94 -19.40 -1.81
CA PHE A 61 -4.33 -20.73 -1.73
C PHE A 61 -3.61 -21.00 -0.40
N LYS A 62 -3.34 -19.94 0.40
CA LYS A 62 -2.58 -20.05 1.65
C LYS A 62 -3.27 -21.03 2.61
N GLY A 63 -2.51 -22.02 3.09
CA GLY A 63 -3.00 -23.05 4.01
C GLY A 63 -3.92 -24.11 3.39
N LYS A 64 -4.22 -24.02 2.08
CA LYS A 64 -5.08 -24.98 1.37
C LYS A 64 -4.29 -25.90 0.45
N LYS A 65 -3.25 -25.37 -0.20
CA LYS A 65 -2.43 -26.09 -1.19
C LYS A 65 -0.98 -25.59 -1.14
N THR A 66 -0.04 -26.46 -1.52
CA THR A 66 1.32 -26.04 -1.87
C THR A 66 1.29 -25.31 -3.21
N VAL A 67 2.00 -24.19 -3.31
CA VAL A 67 2.05 -23.33 -4.50
C VAL A 67 3.50 -23.21 -4.97
N VAL A 68 3.71 -23.31 -6.29
CA VAL A 68 5.00 -23.08 -6.95
C VAL A 68 4.81 -21.92 -7.92
N LEU A 69 5.73 -20.94 -7.90
CA LEU A 69 5.73 -19.81 -8.83
C LEU A 69 6.89 -19.95 -9.81
N ALA A 70 6.58 -19.86 -11.10
CA ALA A 70 7.57 -19.83 -12.18
C ALA A 70 7.41 -18.52 -12.96
N PHE A 71 8.53 -17.82 -13.16
CA PHE A 71 8.56 -16.55 -13.88
C PHE A 71 9.22 -16.75 -15.25
N TYR A 72 8.51 -16.39 -16.31
CA TYR A 72 9.00 -16.47 -17.69
C TYR A 72 9.07 -15.06 -18.25
N VAL A 73 10.17 -14.72 -18.94
CA VAL A 73 10.35 -13.39 -19.54
C VAL A 73 9.44 -13.20 -20.75
N LEU A 74 9.32 -14.25 -21.57
CA LEU A 74 8.52 -14.26 -22.79
C LEU A 74 7.67 -15.53 -22.87
N ALA A 75 6.43 -15.40 -23.35
CA ALA A 75 5.58 -16.53 -23.69
C ALA A 75 5.94 -17.09 -25.09
N PHE A 76 5.60 -18.35 -25.33
CA PHE A 76 5.72 -19.01 -26.65
C PHE A 76 7.13 -19.05 -27.26
N THR A 77 8.15 -19.27 -26.44
CA THR A 77 9.54 -19.48 -26.89
C THR A 77 9.91 -20.96 -26.82
N GLY A 78 10.71 -21.44 -27.79
CA GLY A 78 11.42 -22.71 -27.65
C GLY A 78 12.63 -22.45 -26.76
N GLY A 79 12.66 -23.08 -25.59
CA GLY A 79 13.70 -22.87 -24.57
C GLY A 79 15.11 -23.24 -25.03
#